data_AF-A0A2A4QCR3-F1
#
_entry.id   AF-A0A2A4QCR3-F1
#
_cell.length_a   1.000
_cell.length_b   1.000
_cell.length_c   1.000
_cell.angle_alpha   90.00
_cell.angle_beta   90.00
_cell.angle_gamma   90.00
#
_symmetry.space_group_name_H-M   'P 1'
#
loop_
_entity.id
_entity.type
_entity.pdbx_description
1 polymer ?
#
loop_
_entity_poly.entity_id
_entity_poly.type
_entity_poly.pdbx_seq_one_letter_code
_entity_poly.pdbx_strand_id
1 'polypeptide(L)'
;MKEASFDTSGAMVKKGENLRSEFGGYIRMFVRKEVAENITVQTKLDLFSNYLNNPQNIDVSWEVLISMKVNKFFAATLSTHLLYDDDVDIAVDTNGDGVYDASGPRVQFKEVLVVGFSYRF
;
A
#
# COMPACT_ATOMS: atom_id res chain seq x y z
N MET A 1 -16.21 11.29 1.42
CA MET A 1 -15.96 11.91 0.10
C MET A 1 -17.27 11.86 -0.68
N LYS A 2 -17.71 12.94 -1.33
CA LYS A 2 -18.87 12.87 -2.24
C LYS A 2 -18.36 12.71 -3.65
N GLU A 3 -18.78 11.63 -4.30
CA GLU A 3 -18.44 11.35 -5.68
C GLU A 3 -19.06 12.38 -6.63
N ALA A 4 -18.41 12.58 -7.77
CA ALA A 4 -18.97 13.38 -8.84
C ALA A 4 -20.16 12.63 -9.45
N SER A 5 -21.27 13.33 -9.66
CA SER A 5 -22.45 12.76 -10.31
C SER A 5 -22.55 13.27 -11.74
N PHE A 6 -22.79 12.38 -12.69
CA PHE A 6 -22.97 12.67 -14.11
C PHE A 6 -24.37 12.24 -14.53
N ASP A 7 -24.97 12.99 -15.46
CA ASP A 7 -26.24 12.64 -16.08
C ASP A 7 -26.02 11.54 -17.15
N THR A 8 -27.11 10.93 -17.61
CA THR A 8 -27.17 9.95 -18.72
C THR A 8 -26.52 10.43 -20.02
N SER A 9 -26.36 11.75 -20.20
CA SER A 9 -25.65 12.39 -21.32
C SER A 9 -24.13 12.52 -21.11
N GLY A 10 -23.60 12.11 -19.96
CA GLY A 10 -22.19 12.26 -19.59
C GLY A 10 -21.82 13.66 -19.07
N ALA A 11 -22.78 14.58 -18.97
CA ALA A 11 -22.55 15.92 -18.40
C ALA A 11 -22.44 15.86 -16.87
N MET A 12 -21.44 16.54 -16.30
CA MET A 12 -21.23 16.59 -14.85
C MET A 12 -22.33 17.44 -14.18
N VAL A 13 -23.11 16.81 -13.31
CA VAL A 13 -24.23 17.44 -12.58
C VAL A 13 -23.78 17.94 -11.21
N LYS A 14 -22.81 17.24 -10.59
CA LYS A 14 -22.27 17.62 -9.29
C LYS A 14 -20.77 17.40 -9.25
N LYS A 15 -20.04 18.45 -8.88
CA LYS A 15 -18.59 18.38 -8.68
C LYS A 15 -18.28 17.51 -7.46
N GLY A 16 -17.36 16.56 -7.63
CA GLY A 16 -16.84 15.76 -6.52
C GLY A 16 -16.05 16.62 -5.53
N GLU A 17 -16.09 16.24 -4.25
CA GLU A 17 -15.32 16.90 -3.20
C GLU A 17 -13.93 16.24 -3.09
N ASN A 18 -12.86 17.03 -3.23
CA ASN A 18 -11.46 16.54 -3.12
C ASN A 18 -10.90 16.58 -1.69
N LEU A 19 -11.70 17.02 -0.72
CA LEU A 19 -11.32 17.08 0.69
C LEU A 19 -12.03 15.95 1.44
N ARG A 20 -11.25 15.10 2.10
CA ARG A 20 -11.74 14.06 3.01
C ARG A 20 -11.09 14.30 4.37
N SER A 21 -11.87 14.77 5.33
CA SER A 21 -11.43 14.92 6.72
C SER A 21 -11.84 13.69 7.50
N GLU A 22 -10.89 13.08 8.21
CA GLU A 22 -11.11 11.88 9.00
C GLU A 22 -10.61 12.08 10.42
N PHE A 23 -11.30 11.47 11.37
CA PHE A 23 -10.91 11.46 12.77
C PHE A 23 -10.90 10.02 13.23
N GLY A 24 -9.80 9.59 13.83
CA GLY A 24 -9.56 8.17 14.04
C GLY A 24 -8.37 7.86 14.93
N GLY A 25 -8.17 6.57 15.15
CA GLY A 25 -7.01 6.01 15.84
C GLY A 25 -5.91 5.65 14.86
N TYR A 26 -4.66 5.92 15.24
CA TYR A 26 -3.50 5.59 14.44
C TYR A 26 -2.43 4.89 15.28
N ILE A 27 -1.97 3.73 14.82
CA ILE A 27 -0.89 2.97 15.45
C ILE A 27 0.20 2.73 14.42
N ARG A 28 1.43 3.10 14.79
CA ARG A 28 2.65 2.80 14.02
C ARG A 28 3.57 1.94 14.85
N MET A 29 3.96 0.80 14.30
CA MET A 29 5.02 -0.04 14.82
C MET A 29 6.17 -0.06 13.83
N PHE A 30 7.37 0.28 14.30
CA PHE A 30 8.58 0.28 13.49
C PHE A 30 9.67 -0.49 14.23
N VAL A 31 10.21 -1.51 13.56
CA VAL A 31 11.30 -2.31 14.10
C VAL A 31 12.40 -2.41 13.06
N ARG A 32 13.64 -2.15 13.47
CA ARG A 32 14.84 -2.37 12.68
C ARG A 32 15.81 -3.21 13.50
N LYS A 33 16.24 -4.33 12.94
CA LYS A 33 17.12 -5.26 13.64
C LYS A 33 18.12 -5.88 12.68
N GLU A 34 19.37 -5.95 13.11
CA GLU A 34 20.37 -6.82 12.49
C GLU A 34 20.07 -8.25 12.95
N VAL A 35 19.62 -9.09 12.02
CA VAL A 35 19.19 -10.47 12.31
C VAL A 35 20.33 -11.47 12.14
N ALA A 36 21.31 -11.12 11.32
CA ALA A 36 22.56 -11.83 11.11
C ALA A 36 23.62 -10.84 10.62
N GLU A 37 24.89 -11.24 10.68
CA GLU A 37 25.97 -10.42 10.14
C GLU A 37 25.68 -10.06 8.67
N ASN A 38 25.79 -8.77 8.34
CA ASN A 38 25.49 -8.23 7.01
C ASN A 38 24.03 -8.31 6.55
N ILE A 39 23.08 -8.70 7.42
CA ILE A 39 21.64 -8.76 7.13
C ILE A 39 20.86 -7.91 8.13
N THR A 40 20.26 -6.83 7.63
CA THR A 40 19.34 -5.99 8.41
C THR A 40 17.92 -6.16 7.91
N VAL A 41 16.99 -6.38 8.82
CA VAL A 41 15.56 -6.39 8.55
C VAL A 41 14.92 -5.17 9.20
N GLN A 42 14.12 -4.46 8.43
CA GLN A 42 13.26 -3.38 8.88
C GLN A 42 11.82 -3.75 8.55
N THR A 43 10.92 -3.58 9.51
CA THR A 43 9.48 -3.79 9.33
C THR A 43 8.73 -2.58 9.89
N LYS A 44 7.74 -2.12 9.15
CA LYS A 44 6.88 -0.99 9.53
C LYS A 44 5.44 -1.41 9.32
N LEU A 45 4.67 -1.45 10.40
CA LEU A 45 3.23 -1.68 10.36
C LEU A 45 2.51 -0.40 10.77
N ASP A 46 1.69 0.11 9.87
CA ASP A 46 0.82 1.26 10.08
C ASP A 46 -0.63 0.76 10.05
N LEU A 47 -1.37 1.03 11.12
CA LEU A 47 -2.79 0.69 11.27
C LEU A 47 -3.58 1.98 11.53
N PHE A 48 -4.64 2.20 10.78
CA PHE A 48 -5.54 3.33 10.97
C PHE A 48 -6.98 2.86 11.07
N SER A 49 -7.78 3.51 11.91
CA SER A 49 -9.21 3.23 12.04
C SER A 49 -9.97 4.54 12.10
N ASN A 50 -10.95 4.71 11.22
CA ASN A 50 -11.78 5.90 11.14
C ASN A 50 -12.96 5.79 12.12
N TYR A 51 -12.99 6.65 13.14
CA TYR A 51 -14.04 6.62 14.16
C TYR A 51 -15.38 7.21 13.69
N LEU A 52 -15.35 8.03 12.64
CA LEU A 52 -16.53 8.67 12.08
C LEU A 52 -17.25 7.80 11.04
N ASN A 53 -16.55 6.80 10.48
CA ASN A 53 -17.08 5.92 9.44
C ASN A 53 -16.51 4.51 9.62
N ASN A 54 -17.37 3.56 10.02
CA ASN A 54 -17.01 2.15 10.23
C ASN A 54 -15.77 1.92 11.12
N PRO A 55 -15.82 2.26 12.43
CA PRO A 55 -14.69 2.12 13.36
C PRO A 55 -14.13 0.70 13.51
N GLN A 56 -14.85 -0.31 13.03
CA GLN A 56 -14.39 -1.70 13.04
C GLN A 56 -13.43 -2.00 11.87
N ASN A 57 -13.46 -1.18 10.83
CA ASN A 57 -12.58 -1.30 9.67
C ASN A 57 -11.23 -0.71 10.02
N ILE A 58 -10.18 -1.45 9.71
CA ILE A 58 -8.80 -1.06 9.97
C ILE A 58 -8.06 -1.05 8.64
N ASP A 59 -7.53 0.11 8.27
CA ASP A 59 -6.63 0.25 7.15
C ASP A 59 -5.25 -0.22 7.57
N VAL A 60 -4.64 -1.05 6.73
CA VAL A 60 -3.39 -1.74 7.03
C VAL A 60 -2.36 -1.39 5.96
N SER A 61 -1.23 -0.86 6.39
CA SER A 61 -0.04 -0.73 5.55
C SER A 61 1.14 -1.42 6.23
N TRP A 62 1.63 -2.50 5.63
CA TRP A 62 2.74 -3.28 6.15
C TRP A 62 3.90 -3.32 5.17
N GLU A 63 5.04 -2.77 5.56
CA GLU A 63 6.25 -2.72 4.77
C GLU A 63 7.35 -3.54 5.43
N VAL A 64 8.06 -4.35 4.64
CA VAL A 64 9.26 -5.07 5.07
C VAL A 64 10.41 -4.73 4.12
N LEU A 65 11.57 -4.42 4.68
CA LEU A 65 12.81 -4.14 3.95
C LEU A 65 13.91 -5.02 4.52
N ILE A 66 14.48 -5.88 3.68
CA ILE A 66 15.61 -6.73 4.00
C ILE A 66 16.80 -6.23 3.19
N SER A 67 17.84 -5.77 3.89
CA SER A 67 19.10 -5.34 3.28
C SER A 67 20.20 -6.35 3.59
N MET A 68 20.83 -6.88 2.54
CA MET A 68 21.85 -7.92 2.60
C MET A 68 23.12 -7.43 1.92
N LYS A 69 24.23 -7.41 2.65
CA LYS A 69 25.56 -7.22 2.06
C LYS A 69 26.20 -8.58 1.86
N VAL A 70 26.02 -9.14 0.65
CA VAL A 70 26.46 -10.50 0.33
C VAL A 70 27.99 -10.61 0.39
N ASN A 71 28.71 -9.63 -0.18
CA ASN A 71 30.17 -9.52 -0.06
C ASN A 71 30.64 -8.08 -0.33
N LYS A 72 31.96 -7.88 -0.48
CA LYS A 72 32.55 -6.55 -0.76
C LYS A 72 32.08 -5.94 -2.09
N PHE A 73 31.61 -6.76 -3.02
CA PHE A 73 31.21 -6.33 -4.36
C PHE A 73 29.70 -6.33 -4.56
N PHE A 74 28.98 -7.26 -3.91
CA PHE A 74 27.56 -7.46 -4.12
C PHE A 74 26.73 -7.12 -2.87
N ALA A 75 25.65 -6.40 -3.09
CA ALA A 75 24.60 -6.14 -2.11
C ALA A 75 23.23 -6.42 -2.74
N ALA A 76 22.26 -6.77 -1.91
CA ALA A 76 20.89 -6.98 -2.34
C ALA A 76 19.92 -6.36 -1.33
N THR A 77 18.80 -5.86 -1.82
CA THR A 77 17.71 -5.32 -1.01
C THR A 77 16.40 -5.89 -1.51
N LEU A 78 15.64 -6.54 -0.64
CA LEU A 78 14.28 -6.99 -0.89
C LEU A 78 13.32 -6.06 -0.13
N SER A 79 12.36 -5.47 -0.82
CA SER A 79 11.30 -4.68 -0.20
C SER A 79 9.93 -5.22 -0.58
N THR A 80 9.07 -5.44 0.42
CA THR A 80 7.67 -5.80 0.22
C THR A 80 6.77 -4.74 0.85
N HIS A 81 5.58 -4.57 0.27
CA HIS A 81 4.54 -3.69 0.77
C HIS A 81 3.18 -4.34 0.58
N LEU A 82 2.47 -4.55 1.68
CA LEU A 82 1.09 -4.99 1.73
C LEU A 82 0.22 -3.81 2.13
N LEU A 83 -0.83 -3.55 1.36
CA LEU A 83 -1.80 -2.49 1.63
C LEU A 83 -3.21 -3.07 1.62
N TYR A 84 -4.04 -2.69 2.59
CA TYR A 84 -5.46 -2.96 2.64
C TYR A 84 -6.18 -1.69 3.13
N ASP A 85 -7.26 -1.32 2.45
CA ASP A 85 -8.14 -0.21 2.79
C ASP A 85 -9.55 -0.64 2.40
N ASP A 86 -10.49 -0.57 3.34
CA ASP A 86 -11.86 -1.06 3.15
C ASP A 86 -12.71 -0.10 2.30
N ASP A 87 -12.35 1.19 2.29
CA ASP A 87 -13.10 2.23 1.58
C ASP A 87 -12.53 2.48 0.16
N VAL A 88 -11.52 1.71 -0.26
CA VAL A 88 -10.92 1.78 -1.59
C VAL A 88 -11.37 0.61 -2.45
N ASP A 89 -12.32 0.93 -3.32
CA ASP A 89 -12.80 0.04 -4.35
C ASP A 89 -11.77 -0.11 -5.48
N ILE A 90 -11.30 -1.34 -5.66
CA ILE A 90 -10.47 -1.68 -6.81
C ILE A 90 -11.37 -2.42 -7.80
N ALA A 91 -11.51 -1.88 -9.01
CA ALA A 91 -12.22 -2.55 -10.08
C ALA A 91 -11.33 -3.65 -10.69
N VAL A 92 -11.91 -4.83 -10.92
CA VAL A 92 -11.24 -5.96 -11.56
C VAL A 92 -12.06 -6.45 -12.74
N ASP A 93 -11.36 -6.51 -13.86
CA ASP A 93 -11.75 -7.21 -15.07
C ASP A 93 -11.10 -8.60 -15.00
N THR A 94 -11.92 -9.63 -14.83
CA THR A 94 -11.47 -11.01 -14.69
C THR A 94 -11.27 -11.71 -16.03
N ASN A 95 -11.83 -11.17 -17.10
CA ASN A 95 -11.93 -11.82 -18.41
C ASN A 95 -11.10 -11.09 -19.51
N GLY A 96 -10.61 -9.88 -19.22
CA GLY A 96 -9.77 -9.05 -20.08
C GLY A 96 -10.52 -8.34 -21.22
N ASP A 97 -11.84 -8.20 -21.14
CA ASP A 97 -12.69 -7.59 -22.18
C ASP A 97 -12.79 -6.06 -22.06
N GLY A 98 -12.19 -5.46 -21.03
CA GLY A 98 -12.24 -4.04 -20.74
C GLY A 98 -13.49 -3.60 -19.96
N VAL A 99 -14.34 -4.53 -19.55
CA VAL A 99 -15.49 -4.32 -18.67
C VAL A 99 -15.15 -4.87 -17.28
N TYR A 100 -15.39 -4.06 -16.25
CA TYR A 100 -15.12 -4.49 -14.88
C TYR A 100 -16.22 -5.43 -14.38
N ASP A 101 -15.84 -6.65 -14.00
CA ASP A 101 -16.75 -7.68 -13.48
C ASP A 101 -17.09 -7.49 -12.00
N ALA A 102 -16.16 -6.93 -11.22
CA ALA A 102 -16.33 -6.72 -9.78
C ALA A 102 -15.53 -5.52 -9.27
N SER A 103 -16.12 -4.77 -8.35
CA SER A 103 -15.48 -3.67 -7.61
C SER A 103 -15.60 -3.92 -6.11
N GLY A 104 -14.51 -3.69 -5.37
CA GLY A 104 -14.50 -3.92 -3.93
C GLY A 104 -13.11 -3.79 -3.31
N PRO A 105 -13.04 -3.67 -1.97
CA PRO A 105 -11.79 -3.61 -1.23
C PRO A 105 -11.04 -4.94 -1.30
N ARG A 106 -9.72 -4.86 -1.43
CA ARG A 106 -8.86 -6.03 -1.56
C ARG A 106 -7.44 -5.74 -1.13
N VAL A 107 -6.75 -6.78 -0.68
CA VAL A 107 -5.33 -6.70 -0.34
C VAL A 107 -4.52 -6.47 -1.62
N GLN A 108 -3.68 -5.43 -1.59
CA GLN A 108 -2.68 -5.15 -2.62
C GLN A 108 -1.31 -5.54 -2.08
N PHE A 109 -0.54 -6.24 -2.91
CA PHE A 109 0.81 -6.67 -2.55
C PHE A 109 1.81 -6.24 -3.63
N LYS A 110 2.92 -5.66 -3.19
CA LYS A 110 4.04 -5.24 -4.03
C LYS A 110 5.34 -5.83 -3.49
N GLU A 111 6.17 -6.34 -4.39
CA GLU A 111 7.51 -6.84 -4.09
C GLU A 111 8.52 -6.22 -5.06
N VAL A 112 9.69 -5.85 -4.55
CA VAL A 112 10.81 -5.34 -5.35
C VAL A 112 12.11 -5.93 -4.83
N LEU A 113 12.86 -6.59 -5.70
CA LEU A 113 14.22 -7.05 -5.44
C LEU A 113 15.21 -6.17 -6.21
N VAL A 114 16.16 -5.61 -5.47
CA VAL A 114 17.29 -4.83 -6.02
C VAL A 114 18.57 -5.61 -5.76
N VAL A 115 19.39 -5.80 -6.79
CA VAL A 115 20.73 -6.38 -6.68
C VAL A 115 21.73 -5.35 -7.20
N GLY A 116 22.71 -5.00 -6.36
CA GLY A 116 23.73 -4.00 -6.66
C GLY A 116 25.13 -4.61 -6.71
N PHE A 117 25.92 -4.17 -7.68
CA PHE A 117 27.35 -4.47 -7.79
C PHE A 117 28.16 -3.18 -7.63
N SER A 118 29.26 -3.24 -6.88
CA SER A 118 30.18 -2.13 -6.70
C SER A 118 31.62 -2.63 -6.63
N TYR A 119 32.55 -1.89 -7.22
CA TYR A 119 33.99 -2.19 -7.19
C TYR A 119 34.74 -0.90 -6.82
N ARG A 120 35.63 -0.97 -5.82
CA ARG A 120 36.48 0.16 -5.40
C ARG A 120 37.92 -0.14 -5.82
N PHE A 121 38.52 0.79 -6.57
CA PHE A 121 39.93 0.80 -6.99
C PHE A 121 40.83 1.41 -5.92
#